data_AF-A0A4U0S8F3-F1
#
_entry.id   AF-A0A4U0S8F3-F1
#
_cell.length_a   1.000
_cell.length_b   1.000
_cell.length_c   1.000
_cell.angle_alpha   90.00
_cell.angle_beta   90.00
_cell.angle_gamma   90.00
#
_symmetry.space_group_name_H-M   'P 1'
#
loop_
_entity.id
_entity.type
_entity.pdbx_description
1 polymer ?
#
loop_
_entity_poly.entity_id
_entity_poly.type
_entity_poly.pdbx_seq_one_letter_code
_entity_poly.pdbx_strand_id
1 'polypeptide(L)'
;MRVARRVREAARRNDSIERRDRASGRLHHPTNDQTPGRRDALQAEPDGPVSTSALSHPALTGMSRHELAAMTDQLAPAQAAQREQQRHTRRGAERRRTPGAGPRPKLTAADRVLATILYLRKLCTQAVLGELFAVDRGTVTRAVQETRPLLEQHGYAIAPSTARFPAPADLITFLARTTEAPMKIKPAC
;
A
#
# COMPACT_ATOMS: atom_id res chain seq x y z
N MET A 1 -31.78 -24.06 -11.52
CA MET A 1 -31.91 -23.78 -10.07
C MET A 1 -30.56 -23.94 -9.39
N ARG A 2 -30.14 -22.92 -8.63
CA ARG A 2 -29.18 -22.94 -7.50
C ARG A 2 -27.68 -23.17 -7.80
N VAL A 3 -26.99 -22.09 -8.16
CA VAL A 3 -25.61 -21.81 -7.69
C VAL A 3 -25.53 -20.34 -7.27
N ALA A 4 -26.27 -19.98 -6.21
CA ALA A 4 -26.30 -18.64 -5.64
C ALA A 4 -26.35 -18.75 -4.11
N ARG A 5 -25.19 -18.98 -3.48
CA ARG A 5 -24.91 -18.73 -2.05
C ARG A 5 -23.57 -19.35 -1.69
N ARG A 6 -22.55 -18.52 -1.45
CA ARG A 6 -21.50 -18.66 -0.40
C ARG A 6 -20.39 -17.62 -0.54
N VAL A 7 -20.75 -16.33 -0.54
CA VAL A 7 -19.79 -15.21 -0.36
C VAL A 7 -20.21 -14.32 0.81
N ARG A 8 -20.99 -14.83 1.76
CA ARG A 8 -21.49 -14.03 2.90
C ARG A 8 -21.34 -14.78 4.21
N GLU A 9 -20.10 -15.00 4.66
CA GLU A 9 -19.88 -15.49 6.03
C GLU A 9 -18.47 -15.22 6.59
N ALA A 10 -18.03 -13.95 6.60
CA ALA A 10 -16.84 -13.56 7.37
C ALA A 10 -16.90 -12.14 7.98
N ALA A 11 -18.03 -11.45 7.90
CA ALA A 11 -18.14 -10.02 8.23
C ALA A 11 -18.81 -9.70 9.59
N ARG A 12 -18.92 -10.67 10.52
CA ARG A 12 -19.69 -10.49 11.78
C ARG A 12 -18.88 -10.61 13.09
N ARG A 13 -17.55 -10.48 13.10
CA ARG A 13 -16.76 -10.61 14.35
C ARG A 13 -15.71 -9.52 14.61
N ASN A 14 -15.82 -8.32 14.03
CA ASN A 14 -14.89 -7.23 14.37
C ASN A 14 -15.56 -6.01 15.01
N ASP A 15 -16.83 -6.12 15.39
CA ASP A 15 -17.64 -5.05 15.97
C ASP A 15 -17.43 -4.90 17.50
N SER A 16 -16.19 -5.02 18.00
CA SER A 16 -15.96 -5.12 19.45
C SER A 16 -14.73 -4.38 20.01
N ILE A 17 -14.17 -3.40 19.30
CA ILE A 17 -13.03 -2.61 19.84
C ILE A 17 -13.26 -1.09 19.68
N GLU A 18 -14.43 -0.58 20.05
CA GLU A 18 -14.65 0.87 20.19
C GLU A 18 -15.53 1.23 21.40
N ARG A 19 -15.24 0.65 22.58
CA ARG A 19 -15.81 1.13 23.86
C ARG A 19 -14.82 0.98 25.02
N ARG A 20 -14.15 2.09 25.37
CA ARG A 20 -13.42 2.49 26.61
C ARG A 20 -12.33 3.47 26.16
N ASP A 21 -12.21 4.73 26.59
CA ASP A 21 -12.43 5.31 27.92
C ASP A 21 -12.81 6.79 27.87
N ARG A 22 -13.43 7.22 28.97
CA ARG A 22 -13.96 8.56 29.24
C ARG A 22 -13.21 9.13 30.46
N ALA A 23 -12.75 10.38 30.34
CA ALA A 23 -12.54 11.38 31.40
C ALA A 23 -11.51 11.17 32.53
N SER A 24 -10.53 12.08 32.58
CA SER A 24 -10.06 12.91 33.72
C SER A 24 -8.78 13.60 33.23
N GLY A 25 -8.37 14.84 33.52
CA GLY A 25 -8.74 15.90 34.46
C GLY A 25 -7.71 17.03 34.23
N ARG A 26 -8.13 18.28 34.35
CA ARG A 26 -7.30 19.50 34.18
C ARG A 26 -6.36 19.64 35.39
N LEU A 27 -5.07 20.02 35.23
CA LEU A 27 -4.52 21.36 35.50
C LEU A 27 -2.97 21.37 35.37
N HIS A 28 -2.46 22.59 35.16
CA HIS A 28 -1.09 23.10 35.29
C HIS A 28 -0.13 23.06 34.09
N HIS A 29 0.08 24.26 33.53
CA HIS A 29 1.29 24.67 32.81
C HIS A 29 2.46 24.80 33.80
N PRO A 30 3.69 24.62 33.30
CA PRO A 30 4.57 25.77 33.29
C PRO A 30 5.21 26.00 31.91
N THR A 31 5.35 27.29 31.61
CA THR A 31 6.19 27.87 30.58
C THR A 31 7.61 27.36 30.68
N ASN A 32 8.20 26.89 29.58
CA ASN A 32 9.64 26.74 29.48
C ASN A 32 10.15 27.54 28.28
N ASP A 33 11.10 28.40 28.61
CA ASP A 33 11.77 29.36 27.76
C ASP A 33 12.68 28.66 26.73
N GLN A 34 12.85 29.28 25.57
CA GLN A 34 13.72 28.79 24.49
C GLN A 34 15.18 29.21 24.75
N THR A 35 16.15 28.40 24.35
CA THR A 35 17.28 28.76 23.44
C THR A 35 18.31 27.60 23.34
N PRO A 36 18.95 27.38 22.17
CA PRO A 36 19.25 26.04 21.65
C PRO A 36 20.71 25.62 21.82
N GLY A 37 20.89 24.34 22.17
CA GLY A 37 22.19 23.67 22.15
C GLY A 37 22.50 23.09 20.78
N ARG A 38 23.23 23.87 19.99
CA ARG A 38 23.99 23.47 18.80
C ARG A 38 24.79 22.18 19.04
N ARG A 39 24.34 21.07 18.45
CA ARG A 39 25.21 19.99 17.97
C ARG A 39 24.70 19.52 16.61
N ASP A 40 25.62 19.60 15.68
CA ASP A 40 25.43 19.48 14.25
C ASP A 40 24.90 18.11 13.81
N ALA A 41 23.90 18.18 12.94
CA ALA A 41 23.64 17.36 11.76
C ALA A 41 24.47 16.07 11.58
N LEU A 42 23.79 14.91 11.59
CA LEU A 42 23.87 13.85 10.56
C LEU A 42 22.98 12.64 10.90
N GLN A 43 21.68 12.87 11.11
CA GLN A 43 20.66 11.90 10.70
C GLN A 43 19.56 12.71 10.04
N ALA A 44 19.66 12.84 8.72
CA ALA A 44 18.52 13.21 7.91
C ALA A 44 17.53 12.05 8.04
N GLU A 45 16.66 12.11 9.05
CA GLU A 45 15.47 11.28 9.08
C GLU A 45 14.74 11.56 7.76
N PRO A 46 14.60 10.59 6.85
CA PRO A 46 13.75 10.75 5.70
C PRO A 46 12.31 10.60 6.21
N ASP A 47 11.84 11.59 6.98
CA ASP A 47 10.57 11.59 7.70
C ASP A 47 9.40 11.96 6.76
N GLY A 48 9.53 11.56 5.50
CA GLY A 48 8.54 11.69 4.46
C GLY A 48 8.10 10.31 3.98
N PRO A 49 6.82 10.12 3.62
CA PRO A 49 6.36 8.85 3.07
C PRO A 49 7.21 8.46 1.86
N VAL A 50 7.63 7.19 1.82
CA VAL A 50 8.40 6.65 0.70
C VAL A 50 7.62 6.86 -0.59
N SER A 51 8.21 7.54 -1.56
CA SER A 51 7.50 7.82 -2.81
C SER A 51 7.11 6.52 -3.54
N THR A 52 5.93 6.49 -4.17
CA THR A 52 5.51 5.36 -5.03
C THR A 52 6.54 5.06 -6.12
N SER A 53 7.24 6.09 -6.62
CA SER A 53 8.34 5.93 -7.57
C SER A 53 9.50 5.11 -6.99
N ALA A 54 9.91 5.37 -5.74
CA ALA A 54 10.91 4.55 -5.05
C ALA A 54 10.44 3.10 -4.85
N LEU A 55 9.18 2.91 -4.45
CA LEU A 55 8.60 1.56 -4.25
C LEU A 55 8.44 0.75 -5.54
N SER A 56 8.35 1.43 -6.69
CA SER A 56 8.24 0.82 -8.02
C SER A 56 9.60 0.38 -8.60
N HIS A 57 10.66 0.36 -7.79
CA HIS A 57 12.01 0.00 -8.22
C HIS A 57 12.11 -1.48 -8.63
N PRO A 58 12.80 -1.83 -9.75
CA PRO A 58 12.91 -3.21 -10.23
C PRO A 58 13.48 -4.20 -9.21
N ALA A 59 14.40 -3.74 -8.34
CA ALA A 59 14.94 -4.58 -7.26
C ALA A 59 13.87 -5.03 -6.26
N LEU A 60 12.80 -4.25 -6.09
CA LEU A 60 11.67 -4.59 -5.23
C LEU A 60 10.59 -5.36 -5.98
N THR A 61 10.23 -4.94 -7.19
CA THR A 61 9.11 -5.51 -7.95
C THR A 61 9.49 -6.75 -8.76
N GLY A 62 10.78 -6.99 -9.00
CA GLY A 62 11.28 -8.05 -9.86
C GLY A 62 11.00 -7.85 -11.34
N MET A 63 10.52 -6.67 -11.75
CA MET A 63 10.14 -6.33 -13.12
C MET A 63 10.51 -4.90 -13.44
N SER A 64 10.61 -4.56 -14.73
CA SER A 64 10.90 -3.18 -15.14
C SER A 64 9.76 -2.23 -14.75
N ARG A 65 10.06 -0.92 -14.64
CA ARG A 65 9.02 0.10 -14.40
C ARG A 65 8.00 0.16 -15.53
N HIS A 66 8.45 -0.09 -16.77
CA HIS A 66 7.58 -0.14 -17.94
C HIS A 66 6.64 -1.35 -17.89
N GLU A 67 7.14 -2.52 -17.52
CA GLU A 67 6.33 -3.74 -17.34
C GLU A 67 5.30 -3.56 -16.22
N LEU A 68 5.69 -2.95 -15.10
CA LEU A 68 4.77 -2.60 -14.03
C LEU A 68 3.67 -1.62 -14.49
N ALA A 69 4.03 -0.60 -15.27
CA ALA A 69 3.07 0.37 -15.81
C ALA A 69 2.09 -0.32 -16.77
N ALA A 70 2.59 -1.12 -17.70
CA ALA A 70 1.76 -1.89 -18.64
C ALA A 70 0.81 -2.84 -17.90
N MET A 71 1.29 -3.55 -16.88
CA MET A 71 0.45 -4.38 -16.02
C MET A 71 -0.64 -3.55 -15.33
N THR A 72 -0.28 -2.41 -14.75
CA THR A 72 -1.23 -1.53 -14.07
C THR A 72 -2.32 -1.03 -15.01
N ASP A 73 -1.95 -0.64 -16.24
CA ASP A 73 -2.88 -0.17 -17.27
C ASP A 73 -3.83 -1.29 -17.72
N GLN A 74 -3.31 -2.52 -17.90
CA GLN A 74 -4.13 -3.68 -18.24
C GLN A 74 -5.15 -4.02 -17.14
N LEU A 75 -4.78 -3.86 -15.86
CA LEU A 75 -5.67 -4.13 -14.72
C LEU A 75 -6.68 -3.00 -14.44
N ALA A 76 -6.41 -1.78 -14.92
CA ALA A 76 -7.19 -0.59 -14.56
C ALA A 76 -8.70 -0.71 -14.87
N PRO A 77 -9.14 -1.25 -16.03
CA PRO A 77 -10.56 -1.42 -16.32
C PRO A 77 -11.25 -2.40 -15.36
N ALA A 78 -10.61 -3.53 -15.07
CA ALA A 78 -11.16 -4.54 -14.15
C ALA A 78 -11.25 -3.99 -12.71
N GLN A 79 -10.25 -3.24 -12.25
CA GLN A 79 -10.29 -2.55 -10.96
C GLN A 79 -11.37 -1.44 -10.91
N ALA A 80 -11.63 -0.75 -12.02
CA ALA A 80 -12.72 0.23 -12.09
C ALA A 80 -14.09 -0.46 -11.99
N ALA A 81 -14.29 -1.55 -12.72
CA ALA A 81 -15.52 -2.35 -12.68
C ALA A 81 -15.76 -2.94 -11.27
N GLN A 82 -14.75 -3.55 -10.65
CA GLN A 82 -14.86 -4.05 -9.27
C GLN A 82 -15.26 -2.94 -8.28
N ARG A 83 -14.64 -1.76 -8.38
CA ARG A 83 -14.96 -0.62 -7.50
C ARG A 83 -16.40 -0.15 -7.69
N GLU A 84 -16.87 -0.08 -8.93
CA GLU A 84 -18.25 0.32 -9.18
C GLU A 84 -19.24 -0.74 -8.69
N GLN A 85 -18.95 -2.03 -8.89
CA GLN A 85 -19.78 -3.12 -8.38
C GLN A 85 -19.89 -3.10 -6.84
N GLN A 86 -18.78 -2.86 -6.13
CA GLN A 86 -18.79 -2.72 -4.68
C GLN A 86 -19.61 -1.51 -4.23
N ARG A 87 -19.49 -0.38 -4.93
CA ARG A 87 -20.28 0.81 -4.63
C ARG A 87 -21.75 0.58 -4.92
N HIS A 88 -22.10 -0.07 -6.02
CA HIS A 88 -23.46 -0.45 -6.35
C HIS A 88 -24.05 -1.36 -5.27
N THR A 89 -23.30 -2.38 -4.84
CA THR A 89 -23.71 -3.31 -3.77
C THR A 89 -23.96 -2.57 -2.44
N ARG A 90 -23.10 -1.60 -2.10
CA ARG A 90 -23.28 -0.78 -0.88
C ARG A 90 -24.44 0.19 -0.99
N ARG A 91 -24.68 0.76 -2.18
CA ARG A 91 -25.79 1.70 -2.42
C ARG A 91 -27.14 0.99 -2.57
N GLY A 92 -27.14 -0.25 -3.06
CA GLY A 92 -28.34 -1.02 -3.39
C GLY A 92 -29.13 -0.50 -4.60
N ALA A 93 -28.61 0.50 -5.31
CA ALA A 93 -29.31 1.18 -6.40
C ALA A 93 -28.34 1.82 -7.40
N GLU A 94 -28.91 2.21 -8.54
CA GLU A 94 -28.20 2.90 -9.61
C GLU A 94 -27.69 4.28 -9.16
N ARG A 95 -26.63 4.72 -9.84
CA ARG A 95 -25.89 5.91 -9.53
C ARG A 95 -26.69 7.18 -9.85
N ARG A 96 -26.77 8.11 -8.90
CA ARG A 96 -27.53 9.38 -9.04
C ARG A 96 -26.71 10.64 -9.30
N ARG A 97 -25.41 10.66 -8.97
CA ARG A 97 -24.49 11.83 -9.16
C ARG A 97 -23.59 11.60 -10.37
N THR A 98 -22.85 12.59 -10.88
CA THR A 98 -21.80 12.49 -11.93
C THR A 98 -20.50 11.86 -11.40
N PRO A 99 -19.71 11.07 -12.18
CA PRO A 99 -18.52 10.36 -11.69
C PRO A 99 -17.55 11.29 -10.95
N GLY A 100 -16.88 10.78 -9.91
CA GLY A 100 -15.85 11.53 -9.17
C GLY A 100 -16.34 12.34 -7.96
N ALA A 101 -17.65 12.48 -7.71
CA ALA A 101 -18.20 13.28 -6.60
C ALA A 101 -18.11 12.63 -5.19
N GLY A 102 -17.06 11.86 -4.89
CA GLY A 102 -16.90 11.17 -3.60
C GLY A 102 -15.46 11.19 -3.09
N PRO A 103 -15.24 10.78 -1.82
CA PRO A 103 -13.90 10.75 -1.24
C PRO A 103 -12.92 9.96 -2.10
N ARG A 104 -11.70 10.51 -2.23
CA ARG A 104 -10.60 9.81 -2.91
C ARG A 104 -10.24 8.55 -2.13
N PRO A 105 -9.95 7.43 -2.81
CA PRO A 105 -9.50 6.23 -2.12
C PRO A 105 -8.14 6.49 -1.46
N LYS A 106 -7.88 5.84 -0.31
CA LYS A 106 -6.59 5.92 0.39
C LYS A 106 -5.42 5.40 -0.46
N LEU A 107 -5.69 4.43 -1.35
CA LEU A 107 -4.74 3.91 -2.33
C LEU A 107 -5.28 4.12 -3.74
N THR A 108 -4.44 4.58 -4.65
CA THR A 108 -4.78 4.63 -6.07
C THR A 108 -4.86 3.22 -6.65
N ALA A 109 -5.44 3.08 -7.85
CA ALA A 109 -5.49 1.80 -8.57
C ALA A 109 -4.07 1.19 -8.72
N ALA A 110 -3.11 2.02 -9.13
CA ALA A 110 -1.71 1.66 -9.27
C ALA A 110 -1.07 1.26 -7.93
N ASP A 111 -1.28 2.02 -6.86
CA ASP A 111 -0.70 1.69 -5.54
C ASP A 111 -1.22 0.36 -5.01
N ARG A 112 -2.48 0.00 -5.32
CA ARG A 112 -3.02 -1.32 -4.93
C ARG A 112 -2.34 -2.46 -5.68
N VAL A 113 -2.01 -2.28 -6.95
CA VAL A 113 -1.21 -3.24 -7.73
C VAL A 113 0.17 -3.35 -7.11
N LEU A 114 0.85 -2.22 -6.88
CA LEU A 114 2.19 -2.20 -6.31
C LEU A 114 2.24 -2.86 -4.93
N ALA A 115 1.37 -2.47 -4.00
CA ALA A 115 1.28 -3.06 -2.67
C ALA A 115 1.04 -4.58 -2.73
N THR A 116 0.20 -5.03 -3.68
CA THR A 116 -0.07 -6.46 -3.89
C THR A 116 1.16 -7.19 -4.40
N ILE A 117 1.90 -6.64 -5.37
CA ILE A 117 3.14 -7.22 -5.88
C ILE A 117 4.17 -7.35 -4.75
N LEU A 118 4.42 -6.29 -3.97
CA LEU A 118 5.38 -6.32 -2.86
C LEU A 118 4.99 -7.37 -1.80
N TYR A 119 3.70 -7.51 -1.53
CA TYR A 119 3.17 -8.55 -0.64
C TYR A 119 3.38 -9.97 -1.20
N LEU A 120 3.10 -10.19 -2.49
CA LEU A 120 3.26 -11.49 -3.15
C LEU A 120 4.73 -11.89 -3.25
N ARG A 121 5.62 -10.90 -3.43
CA ARG A 121 7.08 -11.08 -3.38
C ARG A 121 7.63 -11.37 -1.99
N LYS A 122 6.78 -11.34 -0.94
CA LYS A 122 7.17 -11.62 0.46
C LYS A 122 8.26 -10.69 1.00
N LEU A 123 8.32 -9.45 0.48
CA LEU A 123 9.34 -8.48 0.89
C LEU A 123 9.13 -7.99 2.32
N CYS A 124 7.88 -7.82 2.75
CA CYS A 124 7.57 -7.30 4.08
C CYS A 124 6.17 -7.71 4.54
N THR A 125 5.88 -7.45 5.82
CA THR A 125 4.56 -7.72 6.39
C THR A 125 3.53 -6.69 5.90
N GLN A 126 2.23 -6.99 6.07
CA GLN A 126 1.19 -6.01 5.74
C GLN A 126 1.20 -4.77 6.66
N ALA A 127 1.79 -4.87 7.86
CA ALA A 127 1.97 -3.71 8.73
C ALA A 127 3.00 -2.75 8.13
N VAL A 128 4.17 -3.28 7.73
CA VAL A 128 5.23 -2.50 7.05
C VAL A 128 4.72 -1.90 5.73
N LEU A 129 3.94 -2.65 4.95
CA LEU A 129 3.28 -2.08 3.76
C LEU A 129 2.32 -0.94 4.11
N GLY A 130 1.59 -1.05 5.23
CA GLY A 130 0.73 0.02 5.70
C GLY A 130 1.51 1.31 5.96
N GLU A 131 2.64 1.19 6.67
CA GLU A 131 3.55 2.30 6.93
C GLU A 131 4.12 2.91 5.63
N LEU A 132 4.61 2.07 4.70
CA LEU A 132 5.18 2.53 3.43
C LEU A 132 4.19 3.30 2.56
N PHE A 133 2.91 2.93 2.58
CA PHE A 133 1.86 3.60 1.81
C PHE A 133 1.05 4.61 2.64
N ALA A 134 1.42 4.86 3.90
CA ALA A 134 0.68 5.71 4.83
C ALA A 134 -0.83 5.31 4.96
N VAL A 135 -1.11 4.01 4.99
CA VAL A 135 -2.47 3.45 5.16
C VAL A 135 -2.52 2.42 6.27
N ASP A 136 -3.72 2.11 6.76
CA ASP A 136 -3.90 1.05 7.75
C ASP A 136 -3.68 -0.35 7.14
N ARG A 137 -3.27 -1.31 7.99
CA ARG A 137 -3.08 -2.72 7.61
C ARG A 137 -4.31 -3.31 6.91
N GLY A 138 -5.52 -2.96 7.33
CA GLY A 138 -6.76 -3.46 6.74
C GLY A 138 -6.95 -3.00 5.29
N THR A 139 -6.53 -1.78 4.98
CA THR A 139 -6.50 -1.24 3.61
C THR A 139 -5.55 -2.04 2.72
N VAL A 140 -4.38 -2.45 3.24
CA VAL A 140 -3.45 -3.35 2.52
C VAL A 140 -4.06 -4.73 2.33
N THR A 141 -4.65 -5.33 3.38
CA THR A 141 -5.33 -6.64 3.29
C THR A 141 -6.37 -6.63 2.18
N ARG A 142 -7.21 -5.59 2.16
CA ARG A 142 -8.26 -5.42 1.15
C ARG A 142 -7.68 -5.18 -0.25
N ALA A 143 -6.60 -4.42 -0.38
CA ALA A 143 -5.91 -4.25 -1.66
C ALA A 143 -5.43 -5.59 -2.22
N VAL A 144 -4.79 -6.41 -1.40
CA VAL A 144 -4.32 -7.75 -1.79
C VAL A 144 -5.48 -8.66 -2.18
N GLN A 145 -6.53 -8.72 -1.38
CA GLN A 145 -7.70 -9.59 -1.64
C GLN A 145 -8.41 -9.24 -2.94
N GLU A 146 -8.51 -7.95 -3.29
CA GLU A 146 -9.20 -7.53 -4.51
C GLU A 146 -8.31 -7.62 -5.76
N THR A 147 -7.01 -7.38 -5.62
CA THR A 147 -6.07 -7.30 -6.75
C THR A 147 -5.48 -8.65 -7.13
N ARG A 148 -5.23 -9.54 -6.17
CA ARG A 148 -4.67 -10.88 -6.45
C ARG A 148 -5.51 -11.67 -7.47
N PRO A 149 -6.86 -11.76 -7.35
CA PRO A 149 -7.66 -12.46 -8.35
C PRO A 149 -7.56 -11.85 -9.75
N LEU A 150 -7.37 -10.53 -9.85
CA LEU A 150 -7.17 -9.87 -11.15
C LEU A 150 -5.83 -10.26 -11.76
N LEU A 151 -4.76 -10.28 -10.96
CA LEU A 151 -3.45 -10.76 -11.43
C LEU A 151 -3.54 -12.20 -11.94
N GLU A 152 -4.21 -13.08 -11.19
CA GLU A 152 -4.43 -14.48 -11.57
C GLU A 152 -5.26 -14.60 -12.87
N GLN A 153 -6.33 -13.82 -13.02
CA GLN A 153 -7.18 -13.79 -14.23
C GLN A 153 -6.42 -13.33 -15.47
N HIS A 154 -5.45 -12.42 -15.31
CA HIS A 154 -4.60 -11.93 -16.39
C HIS A 154 -3.32 -12.75 -16.58
N GLY A 155 -3.15 -13.87 -15.86
CA GLY A 155 -2.01 -14.77 -16.02
C GLY A 155 -0.70 -14.29 -15.40
N TYR A 156 -0.74 -13.29 -14.51
CA TYR A 156 0.44 -12.76 -13.84
C TYR A 156 0.85 -13.61 -12.63
N ALA A 157 1.98 -14.31 -12.76
CA ALA A 157 2.61 -15.04 -11.68
C ALA A 157 3.75 -14.21 -11.06
N ILE A 158 3.54 -13.72 -9.83
CA ILE A 158 4.56 -12.94 -9.11
C ILE A 158 5.45 -13.88 -8.29
N ALA A 159 6.71 -14.02 -8.70
CA ALA A 159 7.69 -14.86 -8.01
C ALA A 159 8.11 -14.26 -6.65
N PRO A 160 8.19 -15.06 -5.57
CA PRO A 160 8.75 -14.62 -4.29
C PRO A 160 10.18 -14.10 -4.42
N SER A 161 10.54 -13.11 -3.62
CA SER A 161 11.91 -12.63 -3.46
C SER A 161 12.58 -13.33 -2.29
N THR A 162 13.91 -13.41 -2.32
CA THR A 162 14.73 -13.81 -1.17
C THR A 162 14.93 -12.66 -0.18
N ALA A 163 14.81 -11.41 -0.63
CA ALA A 163 14.93 -10.23 0.22
C ALA A 163 13.74 -10.08 1.16
N ARG A 164 13.99 -9.64 2.40
CA ARG A 164 12.99 -9.36 3.42
C ARG A 164 13.36 -8.11 4.20
N PHE A 165 12.38 -7.27 4.50
CA PHE A 165 12.52 -6.00 5.19
C PHE A 165 11.57 -5.99 6.40
N PRO A 166 12.09 -6.10 7.63
CA PRO A 166 11.26 -6.10 8.83
C PRO A 166 10.71 -4.71 9.18
N ALA A 167 11.35 -3.62 8.73
CA ALA A 167 10.86 -2.26 8.88
C ALA A 167 10.91 -1.46 7.55
N PRO A 168 10.16 -0.35 7.43
CA PRO A 168 10.26 0.57 6.29
C PRO A 168 11.67 1.10 6.07
N ALA A 169 12.38 1.42 7.16
CA ALA A 169 13.75 1.94 7.12
C ALA A 169 14.72 0.99 6.40
N ASP A 170 14.63 -0.32 6.65
CA ASP A 170 15.50 -1.31 6.01
C ASP A 170 15.32 -1.35 4.48
N LEU A 171 14.08 -1.19 4.02
CA LEU A 171 13.76 -1.10 2.60
C LEU A 171 14.29 0.19 1.99
N ILE A 172 14.19 1.32 2.69
CA ILE A 172 14.72 2.62 2.24
C ILE A 172 16.24 2.54 2.13
N THR A 173 16.94 2.01 3.14
CA THR A 173 18.39 1.80 3.12
C THR A 173 18.82 0.84 2.02
N PHE A 174 18.02 -0.20 1.74
CA PHE A 174 18.26 -1.07 0.59
C PHE A 174 18.13 -0.31 -0.73
N LEU A 175 17.07 0.49 -0.90
CA LEU A 175 16.87 1.27 -2.11
C LEU A 175 18.01 2.25 -2.37
N ALA A 176 18.44 3.00 -1.36
CA ALA A 176 19.56 3.94 -1.45
C ALA A 176 20.83 3.27 -2.00
N ARG A 177 21.17 2.08 -1.48
CA ARG A 177 22.31 1.28 -1.97
C ARG A 177 22.14 0.79 -3.40
N THR A 178 20.92 0.42 -3.80
CA THR A 178 20.66 -0.05 -5.17
C THR A 178 20.62 1.08 -6.20
N THR A 179 20.30 2.30 -5.79
CA THR A 179 20.32 3.48 -6.68
C THR A 179 21.72 4.06 -6.85
N GLU A 180 22.59 3.91 -5.84
CA GLU A 180 23.98 4.39 -5.87
C GLU A 180 24.95 3.43 -6.56
N ALA A 181 24.58 2.16 -6.72
CA ALA A 181 25.41 1.18 -7.40
C ALA A 181 25.42 1.46 -8.93
N PRO A 182 26.57 1.85 -9.53
CA PRO A 182 26.64 1.98 -10.98
C PRO A 182 26.50 0.58 -11.58
N MET A 183 25.44 0.38 -12.37
CA MET A 183 25.32 -0.76 -13.26
C MET A 183 26.47 -0.71 -14.27
N LYS A 184 27.63 -1.27 -13.90
CA LYS A 184 28.72 -1.58 -14.82
C LYS A 184 28.25 -2.74 -15.70
N ILE A 185 27.51 -2.43 -16.75
CA ILE A 185 27.36 -3.35 -17.88
C ILE A 185 28.72 -3.35 -18.57
N LYS A 186 29.52 -4.39 -18.36
CA LYS A 186 30.67 -4.66 -19.24
C LYS A 186 30.08 -5.03 -20.61
N PRO A 187 30.34 -4.27 -21.69
CA PRO A 187 30.08 -4.82 -23.01
C PRO A 187 31.04 -6.00 -23.19
N ALA A 188 30.49 -7.17 -23.51
CA ALA A 188 31.29 -8.28 -23.99
C ALA A 188 31.79 -7.93 -25.40
N CYS A 189 33.10 -7.96 -25.58
CA CYS A 189 33.77 -8.02 -26.87
C CYS A 189 33.68 -9.43 -27.45
#